data_AF-A0A538G565-F1
#
_entry.id   AF-A0A538G565-F1
#
_cell.length_a   1.000
_cell.length_b   1.000
_cell.length_c   1.000
_cell.angle_alpha   90.00
_cell.angle_beta   90.00
_cell.angle_gamma   90.00
#
_symmetry.space_group_name_H-M   'P 1'
#
loop_
_entity.id
_entity.type
_entity.pdbx_description
1 polymer ?
#
loop_
_entity_poly.entity_id
_entity_poly.type
_entity_poly.pdbx_seq_one_letter_code
_entity_poly.pdbx_strand_id
1 'polypeptide(L)'
;MRSEFLSARPSQYFVRAVVFGAGAFALVWVVLWAPKTTYGPAVDDPIDFATTFLDSMTLAGVLFVVASGFTLIFGLMRVVNMAHGSLYLLGGYIAYDLQQRLVHNANPGFGLLSSQVAVWQWVVPAIAASACIAVVGIVMQQGFLRWNQGQDLRQALITIALSIIIADQMLAHWPIQESVAWPGTFDRFVSIGSIDYSLARLFMLAVGVVVGIALWLWL
;
A
#
# COMPACT_ATOMS: atom_id res chain seq x y z
N MET A 1 -25.69 -13.46 -42.39
CA MET A 1 -25.32 -14.86 -42.09
C MET A 1 -24.08 -14.94 -41.17
N ARG A 2 -24.05 -14.23 -40.04
CA ARG A 2 -23.08 -14.41 -38.93
C ARG A 2 -23.62 -13.72 -37.67
N SER A 3 -24.42 -14.44 -36.89
CA SER A 3 -25.02 -13.94 -35.63
C SER A 3 -24.89 -14.94 -34.47
N GLU A 4 -23.81 -15.72 -34.41
CA GLU A 4 -23.66 -16.78 -33.39
C GLU A 4 -22.25 -16.90 -32.79
N PHE A 5 -21.48 -15.81 -32.65
CA PHE A 5 -20.36 -15.81 -31.70
C PHE A 5 -20.87 -15.44 -30.31
N LEU A 6 -21.66 -16.35 -29.76
CA LEU A 6 -22.18 -16.32 -28.40
C LEU A 6 -21.02 -16.30 -27.41
N SER A 7 -21.13 -15.37 -26.47
CA SER A 7 -20.29 -15.21 -25.29
C SER A 7 -20.15 -16.52 -24.50
N ALA A 8 -18.98 -17.15 -24.56
CA ALA A 8 -18.63 -18.24 -23.65
C ALA A 8 -18.36 -17.68 -22.25
N ARG A 9 -19.43 -17.42 -21.49
CA ARG A 9 -19.30 -17.15 -20.04
C ARG A 9 -18.83 -18.44 -19.37
N PRO A 10 -17.73 -18.44 -18.61
CA PRO A 10 -17.29 -19.63 -17.89
C PRO A 10 -18.45 -20.14 -17.02
N SER A 11 -18.71 -21.44 -17.07
CA SER A 11 -19.82 -22.03 -16.33
C SER A 11 -19.62 -21.80 -14.82
N GLN A 12 -20.70 -21.53 -14.09
CA GLN A 12 -20.61 -21.30 -12.64
C GLN A 12 -19.99 -22.50 -11.90
N TYR A 13 -20.12 -23.71 -12.46
CA TYR A 13 -19.48 -24.92 -11.98
C TYR A 13 -17.95 -24.88 -12.14
N PHE A 14 -17.45 -24.36 -13.26
CA PHE A 14 -16.01 -24.17 -13.47
C PHE A 14 -15.43 -23.18 -12.47
N VAL A 15 -16.10 -22.04 -12.24
CA VAL A 15 -15.66 -21.04 -11.26
C VAL A 15 -15.64 -21.62 -9.85
N ARG A 16 -16.70 -22.34 -9.45
CA ARG A 16 -16.75 -23.01 -8.14
C ARG A 16 -15.65 -24.06 -8.01
N ALA A 17 -15.42 -24.90 -9.02
CA ALA A 17 -14.38 -25.92 -9.00
C ALA A 17 -12.97 -25.31 -8.84
N VAL A 18 -12.68 -24.18 -9.52
CA VAL A 18 -11.41 -23.47 -9.36
C VAL A 18 -11.25 -22.91 -7.94
N VAL A 19 -12.29 -22.30 -7.37
CA VAL A 19 -12.25 -21.75 -6.00
C VAL A 19 -12.05 -22.86 -4.97
N PHE A 20 -12.81 -23.95 -5.07
CA PHE A 20 -12.66 -25.10 -4.19
C PHE A 20 -11.29 -25.78 -4.34
N GLY A 21 -10.80 -25.92 -5.57
CA GLY A 21 -9.48 -26.49 -5.85
C GLY A 21 -8.34 -25.65 -5.28
N ALA A 22 -8.41 -24.32 -5.44
CA ALA A 22 -7.45 -23.40 -4.85
C ALA A 22 -7.48 -23.44 -3.31
N GLY A 23 -8.68 -23.48 -2.72
CA GLY A 23 -8.84 -23.61 -1.27
C GLY A 23 -8.28 -24.92 -0.72
N ALA A 24 -8.59 -26.04 -1.37
CA ALA A 24 -8.06 -27.35 -0.99
C ALA A 24 -6.53 -27.40 -1.12
N PHE A 25 -5.96 -26.85 -2.20
CA PHE A 25 -4.52 -26.76 -2.38
C PHE A 25 -3.86 -25.94 -1.27
N ALA A 26 -4.43 -24.79 -0.92
CA ALA A 26 -3.92 -23.96 0.17
C ALA A 26 -3.93 -24.70 1.51
N LEU A 27 -5.02 -25.40 1.84
CA LEU A 27 -5.11 -26.19 3.06
C LEU A 27 -4.07 -27.32 3.10
N VAL A 28 -3.92 -28.07 2.01
CA VAL A 28 -2.92 -29.14 1.90
C VAL A 28 -1.51 -28.59 2.04
N TRP A 29 -1.23 -27.44 1.41
CA TRP A 29 0.05 -26.75 1.54
C TRP A 29 0.32 -26.32 2.97
N VAL A 30 -0.67 -25.73 3.66
CA VAL A 30 -0.52 -25.31 5.06
C VAL A 30 -0.19 -26.52 5.94
N VAL A 31 -0.95 -27.60 5.84
CA VAL A 31 -0.76 -28.78 6.70
C VAL A 31 0.58 -29.48 6.44
N LEU A 32 1.01 -29.60 5.17
CA LEU A 32 2.19 -30.39 4.81
C LEU A 32 3.50 -29.59 4.80
N TRP A 33 3.42 -28.29 4.52
CA TRP A 33 4.60 -27.44 4.26
C TRP A 33 4.75 -26.28 5.24
N ALA A 34 3.68 -25.73 5.82
CA ALA A 34 3.82 -24.61 6.76
C ALA A 34 4.69 -24.92 8.00
N PRO A 35 4.63 -26.13 8.61
CA PRO A 35 5.48 -26.47 9.77
C PRO A 35 6.99 -26.39 9.48
N LYS A 36 7.39 -26.44 8.21
CA LYS A 36 8.79 -26.37 7.77
C LYS A 36 9.28 -24.95 7.45
N THR A 37 8.42 -23.95 7.64
CA THR A 37 8.72 -22.55 7.36
C THR A 37 8.94 -21.75 8.64
N THR A 38 9.40 -20.50 8.50
CA THR A 38 9.53 -19.55 9.62
C THR A 38 8.23 -19.36 10.42
N TYR A 39 7.07 -19.62 9.82
CA TYR A 39 5.75 -19.51 10.45
C TYR A 39 5.18 -20.87 10.90
N GLY A 40 5.99 -21.93 10.89
CA GLY A 40 5.59 -23.27 11.33
C GLY A 40 5.01 -23.33 12.75
N PRO A 41 5.59 -22.63 13.75
CA PRO A 41 5.05 -22.58 15.11
C PRO A 41 3.61 -22.06 15.20
N ALA A 42 3.19 -21.19 14.27
CA ALA A 42 1.82 -20.65 14.24
C ALA A 42 0.74 -21.71 13.94
N VAL A 43 1.13 -22.92 13.51
CA VAL A 43 0.20 -24.05 13.34
C VAL A 43 -0.11 -24.73 14.67
N ASP A 44 0.86 -24.74 15.58
CA ASP A 44 0.80 -25.49 16.84
C ASP A 44 0.49 -24.58 18.04
N ASP A 45 1.00 -23.35 18.04
CA ASP A 45 0.85 -22.38 19.13
C ASP A 45 -0.26 -21.33 18.84
N PRO A 46 -1.28 -21.22 19.71
CA PRO A 46 -2.40 -20.29 19.48
C PRO A 46 -2.00 -18.81 19.56
N ILE A 47 -0.90 -18.50 20.26
CA ILE A 47 -0.35 -17.13 20.38
C ILE A 47 0.29 -16.72 19.06
N ASP A 48 1.11 -17.59 18.46
CA ASP A 48 1.78 -17.32 17.18
C ASP A 48 0.80 -17.30 16.00
N PHE A 49 -0.27 -18.09 16.09
CA PHE A 49 -1.41 -17.97 15.19
C PHE A 49 -2.04 -16.59 15.25
N ALA A 50 -2.33 -16.10 16.47
CA ALA A 50 -2.98 -14.81 16.67
C ALA A 50 -2.09 -13.64 16.21
N THR A 51 -0.79 -13.67 16.48
CA THR A 51 0.16 -12.63 16.01
C THR A 51 0.25 -12.60 14.49
N THR A 52 0.40 -13.77 13.86
CA THR A 52 0.46 -13.89 12.39
C THR A 52 -0.84 -13.43 11.73
N PHE A 53 -1.99 -13.75 12.35
CA PHE A 53 -3.29 -13.28 11.89
C PHE A 53 -3.41 -11.76 11.97
N LEU A 54 -3.01 -11.14 13.08
CA LEU A 54 -3.01 -9.68 13.24
C LEU A 54 -2.05 -8.99 12.26
N ASP A 55 -0.89 -9.57 11.99
CA ASP A 55 0.05 -9.08 10.98
C ASP A 55 -0.55 -9.13 9.58
N SER A 56 -1.22 -10.24 9.25
CA SER A 56 -1.92 -10.41 7.98
C SER A 56 -3.09 -9.43 7.83
N MET A 57 -3.85 -9.19 8.90
CA MET A 57 -4.91 -8.18 8.91
C MET A 57 -4.36 -6.77 8.74
N THR A 58 -3.25 -6.44 9.40
CA THR A 58 -2.60 -5.13 9.28
C THR A 58 -2.13 -4.91 7.85
N LEU A 59 -1.46 -5.90 7.25
CA LEU A 59 -1.04 -5.86 5.85
C LEU A 59 -2.25 -5.69 4.91
N ALA A 60 -3.31 -6.47 5.12
CA ALA A 60 -4.55 -6.37 4.36
C ALA A 60 -5.21 -4.99 4.50
N GLY A 61 -5.19 -4.39 5.70
CA GLY A 61 -5.71 -3.05 5.95
C GLY A 61 -4.94 -1.97 5.20
N VAL A 62 -3.60 -2.04 5.19
CA VAL A 62 -2.76 -1.12 4.41
C VAL A 62 -3.04 -1.27 2.91
N LEU A 63 -3.08 -2.51 2.40
CA LEU A 63 -3.40 -2.80 1.01
C LEU A 63 -4.82 -2.33 0.64
N PHE A 64 -5.77 -2.47 1.57
CA PHE A 64 -7.14 -1.99 1.41
C PHE A 64 -7.17 -0.46 1.22
N VAL A 65 -6.50 0.31 2.08
CA VAL A 65 -6.44 1.78 1.96
C VAL A 65 -5.86 2.21 0.61
N VAL A 66 -4.77 1.55 0.18
CA VAL A 66 -4.14 1.82 -1.12
C VAL A 66 -5.10 1.48 -2.28
N ALA A 67 -5.74 0.32 -2.23
CA ALA A 67 -6.68 -0.13 -3.27
C ALA A 67 -7.97 0.72 -3.31
N SER A 68 -8.49 1.15 -2.17
CA SER A 68 -9.68 2.00 -2.09
C SER A 68 -9.41 3.38 -2.68
N GLY A 69 -8.23 3.97 -2.41
CA GLY A 69 -7.81 5.24 -3.00
C GLY A 69 -7.73 5.17 -4.53
N PHE A 70 -7.09 4.12 -5.05
CA PHE A 70 -7.01 3.86 -6.49
C PHE A 70 -8.39 3.69 -7.13
N THR A 71 -9.28 2.92 -6.48
CA THR A 71 -10.65 2.69 -6.96
C THR A 71 -11.45 3.99 -7.01
N LEU A 72 -11.32 4.86 -5.98
CA LEU A 72 -12.01 6.15 -5.93
C LEU A 72 -11.53 7.09 -7.03
N ILE A 73 -10.22 7.18 -7.25
CA ILE A 73 -9.61 7.99 -8.32
C ILE A 73 -10.11 7.52 -9.70
N PHE A 74 -10.10 6.21 -9.95
CA PHE A 74 -10.59 5.64 -11.20
C PHE A 74 -12.10 5.74 -11.39
N GLY A 75 -12.87 5.57 -10.32
CA GLY A 75 -14.32 5.70 -10.35
C GLY A 75 -14.75 7.08 -10.85
N LEU A 76 -14.01 8.13 -10.47
CA LEU A 76 -14.28 9.51 -10.87
C LEU A 76 -13.67 9.86 -12.23
N MET A 77 -12.39 9.55 -12.46
CA MET A 77 -11.69 9.99 -13.67
C MET A 77 -11.93 9.09 -14.88
N ARG A 78 -12.39 7.85 -14.69
CA ARG A 78 -12.57 6.83 -15.72
C ARG A 78 -11.33 6.57 -16.58
N VAL A 79 -10.13 6.83 -16.06
CA VAL A 79 -8.89 6.46 -16.75
C VAL A 79 -7.92 5.74 -15.85
N VAL A 80 -7.34 4.66 -16.38
CA VAL A 80 -6.33 3.84 -15.72
C VAL A 80 -4.97 4.55 -15.76
N ASN A 81 -4.53 5.05 -14.61
CA ASN A 81 -3.22 5.67 -14.39
C ASN A 81 -2.25 4.65 -13.80
N MET A 82 -1.28 4.20 -14.61
CA MET A 82 -0.24 3.26 -14.15
C MET A 82 0.87 3.94 -13.33
N ALA A 83 0.99 5.28 -13.38
CA ALA A 83 1.97 6.04 -12.61
C ALA A 83 1.59 6.22 -11.13
N HIS A 84 0.42 5.74 -10.70
CA HIS A 84 -0.02 5.89 -9.32
C HIS A 84 0.99 5.30 -8.32
N GLY A 85 1.57 4.12 -8.62
CA GLY A 85 2.57 3.48 -7.76
C GLY A 85 3.85 4.31 -7.61
N SER A 86 4.36 4.91 -8.68
CA SER A 86 5.53 5.79 -8.62
C SER A 86 5.24 7.09 -7.88
N LEU A 87 4.02 7.65 -8.00
CA LEU A 87 3.61 8.83 -7.24
C LEU A 87 3.47 8.54 -5.74
N TYR A 88 2.95 7.36 -5.38
CA TYR A 88 2.90 6.90 -3.99
C TYR A 88 4.31 6.80 -3.39
N LEU A 89 5.25 6.15 -4.09
CA LEU A 89 6.63 6.05 -3.63
C LEU A 89 7.32 7.41 -3.56
N LEU A 90 7.13 8.28 -4.57
CA LEU A 90 7.69 9.63 -4.57
C LEU A 90 7.23 10.44 -3.35
N GLY A 91 5.95 10.33 -2.98
CA GLY A 91 5.42 10.94 -1.76
C GLY A 91 6.12 10.44 -0.50
N GLY A 92 6.38 9.13 -0.42
CA GLY A 92 7.14 8.53 0.67
C GLY A 92 8.56 9.10 0.79
N TYR A 93 9.28 9.23 -0.32
CA TYR A 93 10.63 9.80 -0.32
C TYR A 93 10.68 11.30 0.00
N ILE A 94 9.69 12.07 -0.46
CA ILE A 94 9.55 13.49 -0.08
C ILE A 94 9.29 13.61 1.43
N ALA A 95 8.40 12.76 1.98
CA ALA A 95 8.13 12.75 3.42
C ALA A 95 9.38 12.35 4.23
N TYR A 96 10.14 11.37 3.74
CA TYR A 96 11.41 10.95 4.34
C TYR A 96 12.44 12.09 4.35
N ASP A 97 12.74 12.72 3.21
CA ASP A 97 13.70 13.82 3.11
C ASP A 97 13.29 15.00 4.00
N LEU A 98 11.99 15.34 4.01
CA LEU A 98 11.49 16.41 4.85
C LEU A 98 11.55 16.06 6.35
N GLN A 99 11.27 14.81 6.74
CA GLN A 99 11.44 14.36 8.12
C GLN A 99 12.91 14.48 8.55
N GLN A 100 13.85 14.06 7.71
CA GLN A 100 15.27 14.19 8.01
C GLN A 100 15.71 15.65 8.19
N ARG A 101 15.26 16.54 7.30
CA ARG A 101 15.57 17.97 7.41
C ARG A 101 15.03 18.59 8.70
N LEU A 102 13.82 18.22 9.12
CA LEU A 102 13.19 18.75 10.33
C LEU A 102 13.81 18.23 11.63
N VAL A 103 14.33 17.00 11.64
CA VAL A 103 14.87 16.37 12.85
C VAL A 103 16.38 16.60 12.99
N HIS A 104 17.16 16.45 11.92
CA HIS A 104 18.62 16.47 11.98
C HIS A 104 19.28 17.85 11.80
N ASN A 105 18.53 18.92 11.52
CA ASN A 105 19.11 20.25 11.24
C ASN A 105 20.38 20.17 10.36
N ALA A 106 20.21 19.62 9.15
CA ALA A 106 21.19 19.62 8.05
C ALA A 106 22.40 18.66 8.12
N ASN A 107 22.54 17.74 9.08
CA ASN A 107 23.56 16.67 9.00
C ASN A 107 22.97 15.33 8.50
N PRO A 108 23.33 14.88 7.28
CA PRO A 108 22.91 13.56 6.77
C PRO A 108 23.80 12.48 7.40
N GLY A 109 23.47 12.08 8.62
CA GLY A 109 24.02 10.90 9.30
C GLY A 109 22.95 9.82 9.46
N PHE A 110 23.40 8.59 9.75
CA PHE A 110 22.63 7.34 9.89
C PHE A 110 21.19 7.49 10.41
N GLY A 111 20.31 6.61 9.89
CA GLY A 111 18.85 6.61 10.06
C GLY A 111 18.32 7.09 11.41
N LEU A 112 17.21 7.84 11.33
CA LEU A 112 16.50 8.40 12.48
C LEU A 112 16.05 7.31 13.45
N LEU A 113 16.41 7.46 14.72
CA LEU A 113 15.87 6.62 15.79
C LEU A 113 14.45 7.10 16.12
N SER A 114 13.54 6.17 16.38
CA SER A 114 12.15 6.51 16.73
C SER A 114 12.06 7.41 17.97
N SER A 115 13.01 7.31 18.90
CA SER A 115 13.10 8.14 20.11
C SER A 115 13.34 9.63 19.83
N GLN A 116 13.86 9.98 18.64
CA GLN A 116 14.18 11.36 18.26
C GLN A 116 13.05 12.05 17.51
N VAL A 117 12.01 11.31 17.10
CA VAL A 117 10.93 11.81 16.27
C VAL A 117 9.68 12.09 17.11
N ALA A 118 9.29 13.36 17.18
CA ALA A 118 8.00 13.75 17.75
C ALA A 118 6.85 13.49 16.76
N VAL A 119 5.62 13.31 17.26
CA VAL A 119 4.43 13.07 16.42
C VAL A 119 4.24 14.18 15.38
N TRP A 120 4.48 15.44 15.74
CA TRP A 120 4.38 16.57 14.81
C TRP A 120 5.41 16.48 13.66
N GLN A 121 6.63 16.03 13.95
CA GLN A 121 7.69 15.82 12.96
C GLN A 121 7.43 14.61 12.05
N TRP A 122 6.42 13.80 12.35
CA TRP A 122 5.94 12.74 11.47
C TRP A 122 4.73 13.21 10.64
N VAL A 123 3.79 13.93 11.24
CA VAL A 123 2.57 14.43 10.57
C VAL A 123 2.88 15.54 9.56
N VAL A 124 3.76 16.50 9.90
CA VAL A 124 4.08 17.63 9.01
C VAL A 124 4.68 17.16 7.68
N PRO A 125 5.71 16.29 7.66
CA PRO A 125 6.22 15.74 6.41
C PRO A 125 5.17 14.99 5.60
N ALA A 126 4.28 14.23 6.26
CA ALA A 126 3.22 13.48 5.57
C ALA A 126 2.23 14.42 4.84
N ILE A 127 1.80 15.50 5.49
CA ILE A 127 0.90 16.49 4.89
C ILE A 127 1.61 17.26 3.77
N ALA A 128 2.83 17.72 4.02
CA ALA A 128 3.62 18.45 3.03
C ALA A 128 3.91 17.60 1.79
N ALA A 129 4.29 16.33 1.97
CA ALA A 129 4.50 15.39 0.87
C ALA A 129 3.20 15.13 0.09
N SER A 130 2.07 14.97 0.79
CA SER A 130 0.77 14.83 0.14
C SER A 130 0.41 16.05 -0.71
N ALA A 131 0.68 17.27 -0.21
CA ALA A 131 0.49 18.50 -0.97
C ALA A 131 1.43 18.58 -2.20
N CYS A 132 2.70 18.23 -2.04
CA CYS A 132 3.65 18.16 -3.16
C CYS A 132 3.18 17.18 -4.24
N ILE A 133 2.73 15.98 -3.86
CA ILE A 133 2.21 14.98 -4.81
C ILE A 133 0.90 15.44 -5.44
N ALA A 134 0.03 16.16 -4.72
CA ALA A 134 -1.15 16.78 -5.31
C ALA A 134 -0.76 17.76 -6.43
N VAL A 135 0.26 18.59 -6.22
CA VAL A 135 0.79 19.50 -7.25
C VAL A 135 1.36 18.72 -8.44
N VAL A 136 2.21 17.71 -8.19
CA VAL A 136 2.76 16.85 -9.26
C VAL A 136 1.63 16.17 -10.05
N GLY A 137 0.61 15.67 -9.36
CA GLY A 137 -0.58 15.07 -9.98
C GLY A 137 -1.35 16.06 -10.86
N ILE A 138 -1.52 17.31 -10.42
CA ILE A 138 -2.13 18.38 -11.22
C ILE A 138 -1.30 18.68 -12.46
N VAL A 139 0.03 18.82 -12.32
CA VAL A 139 0.94 19.07 -13.45
C VAL A 139 0.87 17.92 -14.45
N MET A 140 0.89 16.67 -13.98
CA MET A 140 0.76 15.48 -14.82
C MET A 140 -0.59 15.45 -15.55
N GLN A 141 -1.69 15.73 -14.83
CA GLN A 141 -3.03 15.75 -15.40
C GLN A 141 -3.17 16.83 -16.46
N GLN A 142 -2.73 18.06 -16.19
CA GLN A 142 -2.87 19.18 -17.12
C GLN A 142 -1.91 19.10 -18.31
N GLY A 143 -0.68 18.67 -18.09
CA GLY A 143 0.36 18.63 -19.11
C GLY A 143 0.26 17.44 -20.05
N PHE A 144 -0.02 16.24 -19.52
CA PHE A 144 0.07 15.00 -20.31
C PHE A 144 -1.28 14.33 -20.55
N LEU A 145 -2.12 14.23 -19.52
CA LEU A 145 -3.33 13.39 -19.59
C LEU A 145 -4.53 14.12 -20.20
N ARG A 146 -4.70 15.41 -19.94
CA ARG A 146 -5.83 16.21 -20.44
C ARG A 146 -5.92 16.22 -21.96
N TRP A 147 -4.78 16.31 -22.65
CA TRP A 147 -4.75 16.38 -24.12
C TRP A 147 -5.05 15.06 -24.79
N ASN A 148 -5.03 13.97 -24.02
CA ASN A 148 -5.11 12.63 -24.54
C ASN A 148 -6.30 11.83 -24.00
N GLN A 149 -7.30 12.54 -23.45
CA GLN A 149 -8.54 11.97 -22.97
C GLN A 149 -9.30 11.28 -24.12
N GLY A 150 -9.86 10.10 -23.84
CA GLY A 150 -10.58 9.28 -24.82
C GLY A 150 -9.71 8.33 -25.64
N GLN A 151 -8.39 8.32 -25.44
CA GLN A 151 -7.46 7.34 -26.04
C GLN A 151 -6.77 6.50 -24.97
N ASP A 152 -7.50 5.50 -24.43
CA ASP A 152 -7.08 4.70 -23.27
C ASP A 152 -5.68 4.09 -23.44
N LEU A 153 -5.38 3.54 -24.62
CA LEU A 153 -4.07 2.94 -24.90
C LEU A 153 -2.94 3.98 -24.82
N ARG A 154 -3.12 5.15 -25.45
CA ARG A 154 -2.07 6.18 -25.43
C ARG A 154 -1.91 6.77 -24.04
N GLN A 155 -3.01 6.94 -23.29
CA GLN A 155 -2.93 7.41 -21.91
C GLN A 155 -2.18 6.42 -21.01
N ALA A 156 -2.46 5.11 -21.15
CA ALA A 156 -1.72 4.07 -20.44
C ALA A 156 -0.22 4.12 -20.77
N LEU A 157 0.15 4.20 -22.05
CA LEU A 157 1.56 4.30 -22.49
C LEU A 157 2.28 5.51 -21.89
N ILE A 158 1.62 6.68 -21.86
CA ILE A 158 2.17 7.89 -21.25
C ILE A 158 2.39 7.69 -19.74
N THR A 159 1.42 7.10 -19.04
CA THR A 159 1.55 6.89 -17.59
C THR A 159 2.63 5.85 -17.25
N ILE A 160 2.83 4.84 -18.09
CA ILE A 160 3.94 3.88 -17.93
C ILE A 160 5.29 4.57 -18.19
N ALA A 161 5.40 5.38 -19.25
CA ALA A 161 6.62 6.13 -19.52
C ALA A 161 6.97 7.06 -18.35
N LEU A 162 5.97 7.77 -17.83
CA LEU A 162 6.16 8.66 -16.69
C LEU A 162 6.49 7.89 -15.40
N SER A 163 5.90 6.71 -15.18
CA SER A 163 6.24 5.89 -14.01
C SER A 163 7.70 5.45 -14.02
N ILE A 164 8.22 5.09 -15.20
CA ILE A 164 9.62 4.69 -15.38
C ILE A 164 10.54 5.90 -15.14
N ILE A 165 10.23 7.06 -15.73
CA ILE A 165 11.02 8.28 -15.53
C ILE A 165 11.07 8.66 -14.04
N ILE A 166 9.92 8.67 -13.36
CA ILE A 166 9.86 8.99 -11.93
C ILE A 166 10.66 7.97 -11.11
N ALA A 167 10.51 6.67 -11.39
CA ALA A 167 11.25 5.63 -10.69
C ALA A 167 12.77 5.76 -10.89
N ASP A 168 13.21 6.08 -12.11
CA ASP A 168 14.63 6.31 -12.41
C ASP A 168 15.18 7.56 -11.71
N GLN A 169 14.42 8.67 -11.71
CA GLN A 169 14.78 9.86 -10.94
C GLN A 169 14.85 9.58 -9.45
N MET A 170 13.96 8.73 -8.93
CA MET A 170 14.00 8.34 -7.53
C MET A 170 15.25 7.54 -7.19
N LEU A 171 15.61 6.58 -8.04
CA LEU A 171 16.82 5.78 -7.88
C LEU A 171 18.11 6.62 -7.95
N ALA A 172 18.10 7.70 -8.74
CA ALA A 172 19.23 8.60 -8.86
C ALA A 172 19.43 9.51 -7.63
N HIS A 173 18.35 9.92 -6.96
CA HIS A 173 18.41 10.91 -5.87
C HIS A 173 18.30 10.31 -4.47
N TRP A 174 17.70 9.12 -4.33
CA TRP A 174 17.49 8.49 -3.03
C TRP A 174 18.08 7.08 -2.94
N PRO A 175 18.51 6.66 -1.73
CA PRO A 175 18.87 5.28 -1.46
C PRO A 175 17.67 4.32 -1.59
N ILE A 176 17.98 3.06 -1.91
CA ILE A 176 17.02 2.04 -2.34
C ILE A 176 16.07 1.58 -1.21
N GLN A 177 16.52 1.62 0.04
CA GLN A 177 15.76 1.04 1.16
C GLN A 177 15.85 1.92 2.41
N GLU A 178 15.00 2.93 2.45
CA GLU A 178 14.84 3.77 3.63
C GLU A 178 13.40 3.81 4.09
N SER A 179 13.22 3.78 5.40
CA SER A 179 11.91 3.84 6.04
C SER A 179 11.77 5.15 6.80
N VAL A 180 10.60 5.79 6.68
CA VAL A 180 10.23 6.93 7.52
C VAL A 180 10.19 6.45 8.97
N ALA A 181 10.95 7.11 9.85
CA ALA A 181 11.03 6.72 11.24
C ALA A 181 9.71 6.98 11.96
N TRP A 182 9.26 6.00 12.75
CA TRP A 182 8.05 6.13 13.54
C TRP A 182 8.30 7.09 14.71
N PRO A 183 7.31 7.93 15.07
CA PRO A 183 7.41 8.70 16.28
C PRO A 183 7.49 7.77 17.51
N GLY A 184 8.39 8.05 18.45
CA GLY A 184 8.67 7.17 19.60
C GLY A 184 7.51 6.94 20.57
N THR A 185 6.39 7.65 20.37
CA THR A 185 5.11 7.35 21.04
C THR A 185 4.46 6.08 20.49
N PHE A 186 4.61 5.84 19.17
CA PHE A 186 4.01 4.71 18.45
C PHE A 186 4.97 3.52 18.32
N ASP A 187 6.27 3.73 18.50
CA ASP A 187 7.28 2.66 18.52
C ASP A 187 7.35 1.99 19.91
N ARG A 188 6.21 1.46 20.36
CA ARG A 188 6.05 0.75 21.63
C ARG A 188 5.30 -0.55 21.39
N PHE A 189 5.62 -1.55 22.19
CA PHE A 189 4.85 -2.78 22.25
C PHE A 189 3.70 -2.63 23.25
N VAL A 190 2.50 -3.03 22.84
CA VAL A 190 1.33 -3.16 23.70
C VAL A 190 1.12 -4.64 23.94
N SER A 191 1.08 -5.02 25.22
CA SER A 191 0.77 -6.39 25.61
C SER A 191 -0.73 -6.55 25.71
N ILE A 192 -1.31 -7.36 24.82
CA ILE A 192 -2.72 -7.77 24.86
C ILE A 192 -2.75 -9.19 25.43
N GLY A 193 -2.84 -9.28 26.77
CA GLY A 193 -2.78 -10.56 27.47
C GLY A 193 -1.37 -11.17 27.40
N SER A 194 -1.20 -12.23 26.61
CA SER A 194 0.09 -12.91 26.39
C SER A 194 0.73 -12.58 25.03
N ILE A 195 0.13 -11.66 24.27
CA ILE A 195 0.60 -11.26 22.94
C ILE A 195 1.22 -9.87 23.03
N ASP A 196 2.51 -9.75 22.72
CA ASP A 196 3.17 -8.46 22.55
C ASP A 196 3.09 -8.01 21.09
N TYR A 197 2.39 -6.91 20.84
CA TYR A 197 2.15 -6.41 19.48
C TYR A 197 2.57 -4.95 19.32
N SER A 198 3.08 -4.59 18.14
CA SER A 198 3.55 -3.23 17.85
C SER A 198 2.37 -2.25 17.75
N LEU A 199 2.41 -1.16 18.52
CA LEU A 199 1.38 -0.11 18.50
C LEU A 199 1.30 0.57 17.12
N ALA A 200 2.42 0.71 16.40
CA ALA A 200 2.45 1.24 15.04
C ALA A 200 1.61 0.38 14.07
N ARG A 201 1.68 -0.95 14.17
CA ARG A 201 0.88 -1.87 13.35
C ARG A 201 -0.60 -1.78 13.69
N LEU A 202 -0.91 -1.75 14.99
CA LEU A 202 -2.29 -1.58 15.45
C LEU A 202 -2.88 -0.24 14.97
N PHE A 203 -2.09 0.82 14.97
CA PHE A 203 -2.48 2.12 14.42
C PHE A 203 -2.75 2.03 12.91
N MET A 204 -1.88 1.40 12.12
CA MET A 204 -2.12 1.18 10.68
C MET A 204 -3.43 0.41 10.43
N LEU A 205 -3.67 -0.65 11.20
CA LEU A 205 -4.91 -1.43 11.13
C LEU A 205 -6.13 -0.56 11.46
N ALA A 206 -6.04 0.24 12.53
CA ALA A 206 -7.09 1.17 12.92
C ALA A 206 -7.38 2.20 11.83
N VAL A 207 -6.36 2.78 11.19
CA VAL A 207 -6.55 3.68 10.04
C VAL A 207 -7.29 2.96 8.90
N GLY A 208 -6.92 1.72 8.58
CA GLY A 208 -7.60 0.93 7.56
C GLY A 208 -9.08 0.70 7.87
N VAL A 209 -9.40 0.34 9.11
CA VAL A 209 -10.79 0.16 9.57
C VAL A 209 -11.56 1.47 9.53
N VAL A 210 -10.97 2.57 10.00
CA VAL A 210 -11.61 3.90 9.99
C VAL A 210 -11.92 4.34 8.57
N VAL A 211 -10.98 4.18 7.63
CA VAL A 211 -11.20 4.49 6.20
C VAL A 211 -12.31 3.61 5.64
N GLY A 212 -12.34 2.31 5.97
CA GLY A 212 -13.39 1.40 5.52
C GLY A 212 -14.77 1.78 6.03
N ILE A 213 -14.90 2.11 7.31
CA ILE A 213 -16.15 2.59 7.91
C ILE A 213 -16.57 3.93 7.29
N ALA A 214 -15.62 4.86 7.11
CA ALA A 214 -15.91 6.17 6.53
C ALA A 214 -16.45 6.05 5.08
N LEU A 215 -15.85 5.16 4.27
CA LEU A 215 -16.35 4.86 2.94
C LEU A 215 -17.72 4.19 2.99
N TRP A 216 -17.93 3.23 3.90
CA TRP A 216 -19.21 2.53 4.04
C TRP A 216 -20.35 3.46 4.47
N LEU A 217 -20.08 4.44 5.34
CA LEU A 217 -21.07 5.44 5.74
C LEU A 217 -21.35 6.47 4.65
N TRP A 218 -20.41 6.69 3.73
CA TRP A 218 -20.54 7.67 2.66
C TRP A 218 -21.27 7.12 1.42
N LEU A 219 -21.15 5.82 1.14
CA LEU A 219 -21.80 5.10 0.04
C LEU A 219 -23.26 4.74 0.38
#